data_AF-A0AAD1XZ40-F1
#
_entry.id   AF-A0AAD1XZ40-F1
#
_cell.length_a   1.000
_cell.length_b   1.000
_cell.length_c   1.000
_cell.angle_alpha   90.00
_cell.angle_beta   90.00
_cell.angle_gamma   90.00
#
_symmetry.space_group_name_H-M   'P 1'
#
loop_
_entity.id
_entity.type
_entity.pdbx_description
1 polymer ?
#
loop_
_entity_poly.entity_id
_entity_poly.type
_entity_poly.pdbx_seq_one_letter_code
_entity_poly.pdbx_strand_id
1 'polypeptide(L)'
;MEGLHTEVAILFSLTSMTIFGIALVLNRKGFLSWKHLGGYCKNQNRALNSKNQEGLHQNANYRSQECFICLTEVMHKVVLPCSHTFCGQCTMNIHIHNGKIDCPLCRKPVPIIYTKFHQSEDPELYEEIQVYNEQYRLGSCLRKPIGKFQRYMRIRFGLHPSIVTTIGIILSLCISLICLLPLLTLFTISSIKRLGILLIILTVSKMLKLN
;
A
#
# COMPACT_ATOMS: atom_id res chain seq x y z
N MET A 1 2.41 16.32 49.05
CA MET A 1 1.64 15.61 47.99
C MET A 1 2.34 15.64 46.62
N GLU A 2 3.52 16.24 46.46
CA GLU A 2 4.22 16.32 45.16
C GLU A 2 4.93 15.02 44.75
N GLY A 3 5.37 14.20 45.72
CA GLY A 3 6.08 12.94 45.44
C GLY A 3 5.22 11.84 44.79
N LEU A 4 3.90 11.84 45.02
CA LEU A 4 3.01 10.82 44.46
C LEU A 4 2.82 10.98 42.94
N HIS A 5 2.85 12.21 42.43
CA HIS A 5 2.72 12.48 41.00
C HIS A 5 3.97 12.08 40.20
N THR A 6 5.15 12.24 40.78
CA THR A 6 6.41 11.82 40.16
C THR A 6 6.49 10.30 40.05
N GLU A 7 6.04 9.56 41.07
CA GLU A 7 6.06 8.10 41.03
C GLU A 7 5.08 7.53 40.00
N VAL A 8 3.87 8.08 39.90
CA VAL A 8 2.89 7.65 38.89
C VAL A 8 3.38 7.95 37.46
N ALA A 9 4.05 9.09 37.24
CA ALA A 9 4.63 9.43 35.94
C ALA A 9 5.78 8.49 35.53
N ILE A 10 6.59 8.06 36.49
CA ILE A 10 7.66 7.09 36.26
C ILE A 10 7.08 5.72 35.90
N LEU A 11 6.05 5.25 36.62
CA LEU A 11 5.38 3.98 36.34
C LEU A 11 4.71 3.95 34.94
N PHE A 12 4.08 5.03 34.51
CA PHE A 12 3.50 5.14 33.15
C PHE A 12 4.58 5.12 32.05
N SER A 13 5.72 5.76 32.30
CA SER A 13 6.81 5.80 31.33
C SER A 13 7.47 4.43 31.17
N LEU A 14 7.63 3.69 32.27
CA LEU A 14 8.19 2.33 32.28
C LEU A 14 7.24 1.30 31.65
N THR A 15 5.93 1.43 31.87
CA THR A 15 4.93 0.56 31.22
C THR A 15 4.84 0.82 29.72
N SER A 16 4.94 2.07 29.28
CA SER A 16 4.99 2.43 27.84
C SER A 16 6.24 1.88 27.16
N MET A 17 7.42 2.03 27.78
CA MET A 17 8.69 1.52 27.25
C MET A 17 8.72 -0.01 27.15
N THR A 18 8.13 -0.72 28.13
CA THR A 18 8.04 -2.19 28.11
C THR A 18 7.06 -2.69 27.05
N ILE A 19 5.90 -2.06 26.89
CA ILE A 19 4.96 -2.39 25.82
C ILE A 19 5.60 -2.14 24.43
N PHE A 20 6.30 -1.03 24.26
CA PHE A 20 6.99 -0.72 23.01
C PHE A 20 8.14 -1.70 22.73
N GLY A 21 8.91 -2.08 23.76
CA GLY A 21 9.96 -3.09 23.66
C GLY A 21 9.42 -4.48 23.29
N ILE A 22 8.33 -4.91 23.93
CA ILE A 22 7.66 -6.19 23.62
C ILE A 22 7.09 -6.15 22.19
N ALA A 23 6.48 -5.04 21.77
CA ALA A 23 6.00 -4.85 20.40
C ALA A 23 7.15 -4.96 19.38
N LEU A 24 8.30 -4.33 19.64
CA LEU A 24 9.49 -4.44 18.78
C LEU A 24 10.06 -5.86 18.74
N VAL A 25 10.11 -6.57 19.88
CA VAL A 25 10.64 -7.95 19.95
C VAL A 25 9.71 -8.96 19.27
N LEU A 26 8.40 -8.83 19.48
CA LEU A 26 7.39 -9.66 18.78
C LEU A 26 7.38 -9.36 17.28
N ASN A 27 7.56 -8.10 16.89
CA ASN A 27 7.71 -7.72 15.48
C ASN A 27 9.05 -8.24 14.90
N ARG A 28 10.12 -8.35 15.70
CA ARG A 28 11.42 -8.92 15.28
C ARG A 28 11.35 -10.42 14.99
N LYS A 29 10.61 -11.21 15.78
CA LYS A 29 10.41 -12.64 15.52
C LYS A 29 9.55 -12.91 14.28
N GLY A 30 8.59 -12.03 13.97
CA GLY A 30 7.87 -12.04 12.69
C GLY A 30 8.74 -11.59 11.50
N PHE A 31 9.63 -10.63 11.71
CA PHE A 31 10.47 -10.03 10.66
C PHE A 31 11.69 -10.89 10.27
N LEU A 32 12.28 -11.64 11.20
CA LEU A 32 13.45 -12.49 10.91
C LEU A 32 13.07 -13.81 10.20
N SER A 33 11.82 -14.26 10.32
CA SER A 33 11.29 -15.44 9.60
C SER A 33 10.92 -15.15 8.14
N TRP A 34 11.20 -13.95 7.61
CA TRP A 34 11.03 -13.62 6.19
C TRP A 34 12.33 -13.67 5.38
N LYS A 35 13.49 -13.73 6.03
CA LYS A 35 14.79 -13.77 5.31
C LYS A 35 15.03 -15.10 4.58
N HIS A 36 14.39 -16.20 4.99
CA HIS A 36 14.62 -17.52 4.39
C HIS A 36 13.64 -17.93 3.28
N LEU A 37 12.64 -17.09 2.95
CA LEU A 37 11.70 -17.32 1.85
C LEU A 37 11.81 -16.27 0.72
N GLY A 38 12.78 -15.34 0.81
CA GLY A 38 13.13 -14.37 -0.22
C GLY A 38 13.98 -14.93 -1.36
N GLY A 39 13.85 -16.23 -1.65
CA GLY A 39 14.68 -16.96 -2.60
C GLY A 39 13.98 -17.32 -3.91
N TYR A 40 13.19 -16.42 -4.53
CA TYR A 40 12.80 -16.60 -5.93
C TYR A 40 12.25 -15.31 -6.59
N CYS A 41 13.12 -14.36 -6.90
CA CYS A 41 12.88 -13.38 -7.97
C CYS A 41 14.13 -13.32 -8.85
N LYS A 42 14.33 -14.34 -9.70
CA LYS A 42 15.33 -14.27 -10.78
C LYS A 42 14.81 -13.35 -11.88
N ASN A 43 15.55 -12.27 -12.11
CA ASN A 43 15.83 -11.58 -13.37
C ASN A 43 14.99 -11.97 -14.60
N GLN A 44 14.05 -11.10 -14.99
CA GLN A 44 13.51 -11.08 -16.38
C GLN A 44 13.85 -9.79 -17.15
N ASN A 45 14.49 -8.79 -16.52
CA ASN A 45 14.81 -7.53 -17.18
C ASN A 45 16.05 -7.55 -18.08
N ARG A 46 16.79 -8.68 -18.19
CA ARG A 46 18.02 -8.75 -19.03
C ARG A 46 17.82 -9.30 -20.45
N ALA A 47 16.62 -9.74 -20.84
CA ALA A 47 16.39 -10.36 -22.15
C ALA A 47 15.58 -9.49 -23.15
N LEU A 48 15.09 -8.31 -22.75
CA LEU A 48 14.16 -7.51 -23.56
C LEU A 48 14.79 -6.35 -24.33
N ASN A 49 16.10 -6.09 -24.16
CA ASN A 49 16.79 -5.02 -24.90
C ASN A 49 17.59 -5.52 -26.12
N SER A 50 17.52 -6.81 -26.48
CA SER A 50 18.34 -7.41 -27.53
C SER A 50 17.55 -7.95 -28.75
N LYS A 51 16.26 -7.63 -28.91
CA LYS A 51 15.46 -8.07 -30.07
C LYS A 51 14.65 -6.95 -30.72
N ASN A 52 15.15 -5.72 -30.64
CA ASN A 52 14.78 -4.71 -31.61
C ASN A 52 15.73 -4.87 -32.80
N GLN A 53 15.16 -5.24 -33.95
CA GLN A 53 15.79 -5.44 -35.26
C GLN A 53 16.44 -6.82 -35.47
N GLU A 54 15.73 -7.69 -36.21
CA GLU A 54 16.09 -8.17 -37.55
C GLU A 54 15.11 -9.27 -38.00
N GLY A 55 14.71 -9.21 -39.28
CA GLY A 55 13.50 -9.84 -39.80
C GLY A 55 13.57 -11.34 -40.09
N LEU A 56 12.39 -11.93 -40.32
CA LEU A 56 12.22 -13.07 -41.21
C LEU A 56 10.88 -12.95 -41.95
N HIS A 57 10.95 -13.13 -43.26
CA HIS A 57 9.87 -13.08 -44.23
C HIS A 57 8.81 -14.17 -44.04
N GLN A 58 7.55 -13.74 -44.23
CA GLN A 58 6.48 -14.34 -45.06
C GLN A 58 5.78 -15.65 -44.65
N ASN A 59 4.45 -15.56 -44.73
CA ASN A 59 3.42 -16.61 -44.75
C ASN A 59 3.05 -17.31 -43.44
N ALA A 60 2.28 -16.60 -42.60
CA ALA A 60 1.20 -17.22 -41.83
C ALA A 60 0.05 -16.22 -41.61
N ASN A 61 -0.96 -16.32 -42.48
CA ASN A 61 -2.37 -16.02 -42.24
C ASN A 61 -2.75 -14.61 -41.73
N TYR A 62 -3.57 -13.96 -42.56
CA TYR A 62 -4.56 -12.88 -42.37
C TYR A 62 -5.27 -12.70 -41.00
N ARG A 63 -4.98 -13.50 -39.97
CA ARG A 63 -5.54 -13.45 -38.61
C ARG A 63 -4.69 -12.69 -37.59
N SER A 64 -3.55 -12.12 -37.98
CA SER A 64 -2.68 -11.34 -37.09
C SER A 64 -3.12 -9.88 -36.89
N GLN A 65 -4.18 -9.45 -37.58
CA GLN A 65 -4.77 -8.12 -37.45
C GLN A 65 -6.15 -8.11 -36.80
N GLU A 66 -6.80 -9.26 -36.59
CA GLU A 66 -8.13 -9.30 -35.98
C GLU A 66 -8.06 -9.64 -34.49
N CYS A 67 -8.80 -8.90 -33.68
CA CYS A 67 -8.88 -9.12 -32.24
C CYS A 67 -9.93 -10.20 -31.93
N PHE A 68 -9.55 -11.27 -31.24
CA PHE A 68 -10.50 -12.35 -30.86
C PHE A 68 -11.56 -11.94 -29.83
N ILE A 69 -11.51 -10.71 -29.30
CA ILE A 69 -12.49 -10.20 -28.34
C ILE A 69 -13.59 -9.42 -29.08
N CYS A 70 -13.21 -8.45 -29.91
CA CYS A 70 -14.15 -7.60 -30.64
C CYS A 70 -14.40 -8.03 -32.09
N LEU A 71 -13.65 -9.01 -32.61
CA LEU A 71 -13.73 -9.53 -33.98
C LEU A 71 -13.51 -8.46 -35.08
N THR A 72 -12.83 -7.36 -34.72
CA THR A 72 -12.45 -6.28 -35.65
C THR A 72 -10.93 -6.19 -35.74
N GLU A 73 -10.44 -5.26 -36.58
CA GLU A 73 -9.02 -4.92 -36.61
C GLU A 73 -8.49 -4.49 -35.22
N VAL A 74 -7.26 -4.90 -34.92
CA VAL A 74 -6.57 -4.63 -33.65
C VAL A 74 -6.15 -3.16 -33.60
N MET A 75 -6.87 -2.39 -32.79
CA MET A 75 -6.54 -1.00 -32.46
C MET A 75 -5.69 -0.94 -31.18
N HIS A 76 -4.66 -0.09 -31.17
CA HIS A 76 -3.71 0.05 -30.05
C HIS A 76 -3.17 -1.32 -29.60
N LYS A 77 -2.40 -1.93 -30.50
CA LYS A 77 -1.93 -3.31 -30.39
C LYS A 77 -1.21 -3.57 -29.06
N VAL A 78 -1.69 -4.56 -28.30
CA VAL A 78 -0.99 -5.06 -27.11
C VAL A 78 -0.61 -6.53 -27.29
N VAL A 79 0.53 -6.90 -26.75
CA VAL A 79 1.07 -8.26 -26.76
C VAL A 79 1.12 -8.77 -25.34
N LEU A 80 0.54 -9.95 -25.11
CA LEU A 80 0.58 -10.62 -23.82
C LEU A 80 1.86 -11.47 -23.69
N PRO A 81 2.25 -11.91 -22.48
CA PRO A 81 3.44 -12.75 -22.27
C PRO A 81 3.36 -14.11 -22.93
N CYS A 82 2.14 -14.56 -23.25
CA CYS A 82 1.89 -15.76 -24.04
C CYS A 82 1.96 -15.52 -25.56
N SER A 83 2.46 -14.37 -26.01
CA SER A 83 2.57 -13.91 -27.41
C SER A 83 1.26 -13.67 -28.17
N HIS A 84 0.10 -13.82 -27.53
CA HIS A 84 -1.18 -13.45 -28.13
C HIS A 84 -1.37 -11.94 -28.16
N THR A 85 -2.05 -11.46 -29.20
CA THR A 85 -2.26 -10.05 -29.50
C THR A 85 -3.74 -9.69 -29.44
N PHE A 86 -4.06 -8.54 -28.85
CA PHE A 86 -5.42 -8.00 -28.75
C PHE A 86 -5.40 -6.47 -28.86
N CYS A 87 -6.58 -5.84 -28.90
CA CYS A 87 -6.69 -4.39 -28.67
C CYS A 87 -6.37 -4.08 -27.21
N GLY A 88 -5.71 -2.94 -26.96
CA GLY A 88 -5.47 -2.48 -25.59
C GLY A 88 -6.78 -2.32 -24.82
N GLN A 89 -7.78 -1.66 -25.41
CA GLN A 89 -9.09 -1.47 -24.78
C GLN A 89 -9.79 -2.79 -24.44
N CYS A 90 -9.77 -3.77 -25.36
CA CYS A 90 -10.37 -5.08 -25.12
C CYS A 90 -9.70 -5.80 -23.96
N THR A 91 -8.38 -5.65 -23.83
CA THR A 91 -7.61 -6.24 -22.74
C THR A 91 -7.94 -5.58 -21.39
N MET A 92 -8.07 -4.24 -21.37
CA MET A 92 -8.42 -3.49 -20.16
C MET A 92 -9.87 -3.72 -19.73
N ASN A 93 -10.82 -3.87 -20.66
CA ASN A 93 -12.20 -4.20 -20.32
C ASN A 93 -12.30 -5.56 -19.58
N ILE A 94 -11.49 -6.56 -19.95
CA ILE A 94 -11.41 -7.83 -19.19
C ILE A 94 -10.94 -7.57 -17.75
N HIS A 95 -9.96 -6.69 -17.57
CA HIS A 95 -9.47 -6.33 -16.25
C HIS A 95 -10.57 -5.69 -15.39
N ILE A 96 -11.33 -4.76 -15.96
CA ILE A 96 -12.42 -4.05 -15.28
C ILE A 96 -13.50 -5.05 -14.81
N HIS A 97 -13.90 -5.99 -15.66
CA HIS A 97 -14.95 -6.97 -15.33
C HIS A 97 -14.49 -8.06 -14.36
N ASN A 98 -13.28 -8.59 -14.53
CA ASN A 98 -12.83 -9.79 -13.82
C ASN A 98 -11.82 -9.49 -12.69
N GLY A 99 -11.30 -8.27 -12.59
CA GLY A 99 -10.25 -7.85 -11.65
C GLY A 99 -8.87 -8.47 -11.92
N LYS A 100 -8.78 -9.42 -12.85
CA LYS A 100 -7.56 -10.08 -13.33
C LYS A 100 -7.68 -10.36 -14.82
N ILE A 101 -6.53 -10.50 -15.47
CA ILE A 101 -6.47 -10.78 -16.91
C ILE A 101 -5.90 -12.18 -17.07
N ASP A 102 -6.71 -13.07 -17.62
CA ASP A 102 -6.27 -14.35 -18.17
C ASP A 102 -6.40 -14.25 -19.69
N CYS A 103 -5.43 -14.77 -20.44
CA CYS A 103 -5.46 -14.70 -21.89
C CYS A 103 -6.72 -15.40 -22.44
N PRO A 104 -7.56 -14.76 -23.27
CA PRO A 104 -8.77 -15.38 -23.82
C PRO A 104 -8.50 -16.65 -24.65
N LEU A 105 -7.32 -16.73 -25.29
CA LEU A 105 -6.97 -17.84 -26.18
C LEU A 105 -6.40 -19.05 -25.42
N CYS A 106 -5.45 -18.83 -24.51
CA CYS A 106 -4.74 -19.92 -23.84
C CYS A 106 -4.94 -19.99 -22.33
N ARG A 107 -5.76 -19.09 -21.76
CA ARG A 107 -6.13 -19.03 -20.34
C ARG A 107 -4.94 -18.86 -19.37
N LYS A 108 -3.76 -18.51 -19.89
CA LYS A 108 -2.58 -18.22 -19.06
C LYS A 108 -2.76 -16.86 -18.36
N PRO A 109 -2.34 -16.73 -17.09
CA PRO A 109 -2.39 -15.46 -16.38
C PRO A 109 -1.51 -14.43 -17.09
N VAL A 110 -1.99 -13.20 -17.15
CA VAL A 110 -1.26 -12.06 -17.72
C VAL A 110 -0.73 -11.24 -16.54
N PRO A 111 0.57 -11.29 -16.23
CA PRO A 111 1.18 -10.44 -15.21
C PRO A 111 1.57 -9.04 -15.72
N ILE A 112 1.79 -8.91 -17.03
CA ILE A 112 2.28 -7.70 -17.66
C ILE A 112 1.72 -7.64 -19.08
N ILE A 113 1.38 -6.45 -19.54
CA ILE A 113 0.93 -6.16 -20.90
C ILE A 113 2.04 -5.36 -21.59
N TYR A 114 2.44 -5.78 -22.79
CA TYR A 114 3.40 -5.06 -23.61
C TYR A 114 2.66 -4.24 -24.66
N THR A 115 2.80 -2.91 -24.63
CA THR A 115 2.24 -2.03 -25.65
C THR A 115 3.08 -2.09 -26.93
N LYS A 116 2.41 -2.12 -28.09
CA LYS A 116 3.01 -1.97 -29.43
C LYS A 116 2.51 -0.72 -30.14
N PHE A 117 2.13 0.28 -29.35
CA PHE A 117 1.71 1.61 -29.76
C PHE A 117 2.40 2.63 -28.84
N HIS A 118 2.51 3.88 -29.30
CA HIS A 118 3.14 4.96 -28.58
C HIS A 118 2.13 5.70 -27.69
N GLN A 119 2.60 6.29 -26.59
CA GLN A 119 1.76 7.05 -25.66
C GLN A 119 1.01 8.20 -26.35
N SER A 120 1.57 8.79 -27.40
CA SER A 120 0.92 9.88 -28.15
C SER A 120 -0.32 9.45 -28.94
N GLU A 121 -0.46 8.16 -29.26
CA GLU A 121 -1.61 7.64 -30.01
C GLU A 121 -2.86 7.58 -29.12
N ASP A 122 -2.69 7.10 -27.88
CA ASP A 122 -3.75 7.01 -26.89
C ASP A 122 -3.14 7.13 -25.48
N PRO A 123 -3.00 8.37 -24.96
CA PRO A 123 -2.34 8.62 -23.68
C PRO A 123 -3.06 7.98 -22.50
N GLU A 124 -4.39 8.01 -22.52
CA GLU A 124 -5.25 7.50 -21.43
C GLU A 124 -5.11 5.98 -21.33
N LEU A 125 -5.26 5.27 -22.45
CA LEU A 125 -5.10 3.82 -22.50
C LEU A 125 -3.67 3.38 -22.16
N TYR A 126 -2.67 4.14 -22.61
CA TYR A 126 -1.27 3.86 -22.28
C TYR A 126 -1.04 3.95 -20.77
N GLU A 127 -1.52 5.02 -20.14
CA GLU A 127 -1.41 5.22 -18.69
C GLU A 127 -2.17 4.14 -17.92
N GLU A 128 -3.38 3.77 -18.36
CA GLU A 128 -4.17 2.69 -17.74
C GLU A 128 -3.39 1.36 -17.73
N ILE A 129 -2.74 1.02 -18.86
CA ILE A 129 -1.90 -0.18 -18.98
C ILE A 129 -0.66 -0.09 -18.08
N GLN A 130 -0.02 1.08 -17.97
CA GLN A 130 1.11 1.26 -17.06
C GLN A 130 0.69 1.10 -15.59
N VAL A 131 -0.45 1.67 -15.20
CA VAL A 131 -1.02 1.51 -13.86
C VAL A 131 -1.29 0.04 -13.57
N TYR A 132 -1.90 -0.69 -14.51
CA TYR A 132 -2.10 -2.13 -14.37
C TYR A 132 -0.78 -2.90 -14.16
N ASN A 133 0.22 -2.62 -15.01
CA ASN A 133 1.53 -3.26 -14.93
C ASN A 133 2.21 -2.97 -13.58
N GLU A 134 2.09 -1.74 -13.07
CA GLU A 134 2.65 -1.32 -11.79
C GLU A 134 1.88 -1.93 -10.61
N GLN A 135 0.56 -2.00 -10.67
CA GLN A 135 -0.26 -2.69 -9.68
C GLN A 135 0.10 -4.17 -9.59
N TYR A 136 0.45 -4.83 -10.69
CA TYR A 136 0.92 -6.21 -10.65
C TYR A 136 2.33 -6.32 -10.03
N ARG A 137 3.24 -5.40 -10.40
CA ARG A 137 4.59 -5.30 -9.81
C ARG A 137 4.52 -5.12 -8.30
N LEU A 138 3.76 -4.13 -7.83
CA LEU A 138 3.57 -3.82 -6.41
C LEU A 138 2.69 -4.84 -5.70
N GLY A 139 1.69 -5.40 -6.37
CA GLY A 139 0.78 -6.43 -5.85
C GLY A 139 1.50 -7.72 -5.47
N SER A 140 2.66 -7.99 -6.05
CA SER A 140 3.53 -9.09 -5.64
C SER A 140 4.21 -8.88 -4.27
N CYS A 141 4.28 -7.63 -3.76
CA CYS A 141 4.87 -7.25 -2.48
C CYS A 141 3.85 -6.73 -1.44
N LEU A 142 2.86 -5.92 -1.84
CA LEU A 142 1.92 -5.25 -0.93
C LEU A 142 0.58 -5.99 -0.71
N ARG A 143 0.21 -6.93 -1.60
CA ARG A 143 -1.06 -7.68 -1.46
C ARG A 143 -0.98 -8.87 -0.48
N LYS A 144 0.19 -9.11 0.12
CA LYS A 144 0.46 -10.34 0.87
C LYS A 144 0.12 -10.32 2.37
N PRO A 145 0.09 -9.22 3.15
CA PRO A 145 -0.27 -9.30 4.57
C PRO A 145 -1.78 -9.18 4.84
N ILE A 146 -2.46 -8.14 4.32
CA ILE A 146 -3.86 -7.83 4.68
C ILE A 146 -4.86 -8.85 4.13
N GLY A 147 -4.73 -9.23 2.85
CA GLY A 147 -5.64 -10.20 2.21
C GLY A 147 -5.49 -11.62 2.76
N LYS A 148 -4.27 -12.03 3.16
CA LYS A 148 -4.04 -13.34 3.80
C LYS A 148 -4.60 -13.38 5.22
N PHE A 149 -4.44 -12.30 5.99
CA PHE A 149 -5.02 -12.19 7.34
C PHE A 149 -6.55 -12.17 7.32
N GLN A 150 -7.17 -11.37 6.44
CA GLN A 150 -8.63 -11.34 6.28
C GLN A 150 -9.19 -12.70 5.85
N ARG A 151 -8.48 -13.42 4.97
CA ARG A 151 -8.89 -14.77 4.51
C ARG A 151 -8.70 -15.81 5.62
N TYR A 152 -7.62 -15.73 6.40
CA TYR A 152 -7.39 -16.59 7.57
C TYR A 152 -8.47 -16.39 8.65
N MET A 153 -8.78 -15.14 8.98
CA MET A 153 -9.86 -14.80 9.93
C MET A 153 -11.23 -15.29 9.45
N ARG A 154 -11.52 -15.18 8.15
CA ARG A 154 -12.76 -15.73 7.57
C ARG A 154 -12.83 -17.25 7.65
N ILE A 155 -11.74 -17.96 7.31
CA ILE A 155 -11.71 -19.43 7.29
C ILE A 155 -11.74 -20.00 8.71
N ARG A 156 -11.07 -19.36 9.68
CA ARG A 156 -10.94 -19.89 11.04
C ARG A 156 -12.05 -19.43 11.99
N PHE A 157 -12.54 -18.19 11.82
CA PHE A 157 -13.51 -17.58 12.73
C PHE A 157 -14.81 -17.15 12.03
N GLY A 158 -14.96 -17.36 10.72
CA GLY A 158 -16.18 -16.99 9.98
C GLY A 158 -16.39 -15.48 9.81
N LEU A 159 -15.43 -14.63 10.22
CA LEU A 159 -15.60 -13.18 10.21
C LEU A 159 -15.56 -12.60 8.79
N HIS A 160 -16.56 -11.79 8.47
CA HIS A 160 -16.62 -11.05 7.21
C HIS A 160 -15.50 -9.98 7.16
N PRO A 161 -14.83 -9.77 6.02
CA PRO A 161 -13.71 -8.84 5.89
C PRO A 161 -14.03 -7.40 6.32
N SER A 162 -15.27 -6.94 6.15
CA SER A 162 -15.71 -5.61 6.61
C SER A 162 -15.62 -5.46 8.13
N ILE A 163 -15.89 -6.52 8.88
CA ILE A 163 -15.82 -6.54 10.36
C ILE A 163 -14.36 -6.45 10.81
N VAL A 164 -13.46 -7.14 10.11
CA VAL A 164 -12.02 -7.10 10.43
C VAL A 164 -11.45 -5.71 10.17
N THR A 165 -11.89 -5.05 9.10
CA THR A 165 -11.47 -3.67 8.80
C THR A 165 -12.03 -2.66 9.79
N THR A 166 -13.28 -2.79 10.20
CA THR A 166 -13.88 -1.85 11.17
C THR A 166 -13.22 -1.99 12.55
N ILE A 167 -12.96 -3.20 13.02
CA ILE A 167 -12.22 -3.44 14.27
C ILE A 167 -10.81 -2.83 14.20
N GLY A 168 -10.11 -2.99 13.08
CA GLY A 168 -8.79 -2.40 12.89
C GLY A 168 -8.79 -0.87 12.95
N ILE A 169 -9.79 -0.23 12.34
CA ILE A 169 -9.96 1.23 12.38
C ILE A 169 -10.28 1.70 13.80
N ILE A 170 -11.20 1.02 14.50
CA ILE A 170 -11.57 1.36 15.88
C ILE A 170 -10.35 1.26 16.81
N LEU A 171 -9.59 0.17 16.72
CA LEU A 171 -8.37 0.01 17.52
C LEU A 171 -7.32 1.08 17.21
N SER A 172 -7.15 1.44 15.94
CA SER A 172 -6.24 2.54 15.55
C SER A 172 -6.68 3.88 16.13
N LEU A 173 -7.97 4.19 16.11
CA LEU A 173 -8.51 5.42 16.68
C LEU A 173 -8.38 5.44 18.21
N CYS A 174 -8.61 4.30 18.88
CA CYS A 174 -8.43 4.18 20.32
C CYS A 174 -6.97 4.39 20.74
N ILE A 175 -6.01 3.80 20.01
CA ILE A 175 -4.58 3.99 20.27
C ILE A 175 -4.20 5.47 20.10
N SER A 176 -4.63 6.10 19.01
CA SER A 176 -4.40 7.53 18.79
C SER A 176 -4.99 8.41 19.89
N LEU A 177 -6.21 8.11 20.35
CA LEU A 177 -6.85 8.87 21.44
C LEU A 177 -6.09 8.71 22.76
N ILE A 178 -5.71 7.48 23.11
CA ILE A 178 -4.92 7.18 24.32
C ILE A 178 -3.55 7.88 24.29
N CYS A 179 -2.92 7.99 23.11
CA CYS A 179 -1.64 8.68 22.97
C CYS A 179 -1.76 10.22 22.97
N LEU A 180 -2.88 10.78 22.48
CA LEU A 180 -3.08 12.23 22.41
C LEU A 180 -3.58 12.85 23.72
N LEU A 181 -4.32 12.09 24.53
CA LEU A 181 -4.81 12.53 25.84
C LEU A 181 -3.69 13.02 26.78
N PRO A 182 -2.57 12.30 26.98
CA PRO A 182 -1.44 12.77 27.77
C PRO A 182 -0.83 14.06 27.24
N LEU A 183 -0.70 14.20 25.92
CA LEU A 183 -0.12 15.40 25.29
C LEU A 183 -0.99 16.64 25.55
N LEU A 184 -2.32 16.49 25.48
CA LEU A 184 -3.25 17.55 25.83
C LEU A 184 -3.15 17.95 27.31
N THR A 185 -3.02 16.98 28.22
CA THR A 185 -2.83 17.28 29.65
C THR A 185 -1.50 17.98 29.95
N LEU A 186 -0.41 17.63 29.25
CA LEU A 186 0.86 18.32 29.39
C LEU A 186 0.79 19.75 28.85
N PHE A 187 0.07 19.96 27.76
CA PHE A 187 -0.13 21.29 27.17
C PHE A 187 -0.95 22.21 28.09
N THR A 188 -2.02 21.70 28.72
CA THR A 188 -2.82 22.48 29.67
C THR A 188 -2.05 22.82 30.94
N ILE A 189 -1.29 21.87 31.49
CA ILE A 189 -0.41 22.11 32.65
C ILE A 189 0.65 23.17 32.33
N SER A 190 1.28 23.10 31.14
CA SER A 190 2.26 24.10 30.69
C SER A 190 1.63 25.50 30.55
N SER A 191 0.40 25.56 30.02
CA SER A 191 -0.34 26.81 29.86
C SER A 191 -0.72 27.45 31.20
N ILE A 192 -1.16 26.65 32.18
CA ILE A 192 -1.49 27.11 33.54
C ILE A 192 -0.24 27.66 34.24
N LYS A 193 0.91 26.98 34.12
CA LYS A 193 2.18 27.47 34.69
C LYS A 193 2.61 28.81 34.09
N ARG A 194 2.48 28.99 32.77
CA ARG A 194 2.79 30.27 32.10
C ARG A 194 1.89 31.40 32.58
N LEU A 195 0.58 31.15 32.72
CA LEU A 195 -0.38 32.13 33.24
C LEU A 195 -0.07 32.51 34.69
N GLY A 196 0.26 31.54 35.54
CA GLY A 196 0.64 31.79 36.94
C GLY A 196 1.87 32.69 37.06
N ILE A 197 2.92 32.43 36.27
CA ILE A 197 4.13 33.27 36.24
C ILE A 197 3.80 34.70 35.79
N LEU A 198 2.95 34.87 34.78
CA LEU A 198 2.56 36.18 34.26
C LEU A 198 1.79 37.01 35.31
N LEU A 199 0.90 36.38 36.07
CA LEU A 199 0.19 37.04 37.17
C LEU A 199 1.13 37.48 38.31
N ILE A 200 2.14 36.67 38.63
CA ILE A 200 3.17 37.04 39.62
C ILE A 200 3.99 38.24 39.13
N ILE A 201 4.41 38.27 37.86
CA ILE A 201 5.14 39.40 37.28
C ILE A 201 4.29 40.69 37.31
N LEU A 202 3.01 40.60 36.97
CA LEU A 202 2.09 41.74 36.99
C LEU A 202 1.85 42.27 38.41
N THR A 203 1.70 41.39 39.39
CA THR A 203 1.51 41.80 40.80
C THR A 203 2.75 42.47 41.37
N VAL A 204 3.96 41.94 41.13
CA VAL A 204 5.23 42.56 41.54
C VAL A 204 5.42 43.93 40.86
N SER A 205 5.14 44.01 39.55
CA SER A 205 5.23 45.27 38.79
C SER A 205 4.25 46.33 39.30
N LYS A 206 3.05 45.93 39.75
CA LYS A 206 2.07 46.82 40.36
C LYS A 206 2.52 47.32 41.73
N MET A 207 3.14 46.46 42.54
CA MET A 207 3.71 46.85 43.85
C MET A 207 4.87 47.83 43.71
N LEU A 208 5.75 47.64 42.73
CA LEU A 208 6.87 48.55 42.46
C LEU A 208 6.44 49.94 41.96
N LYS A 209 5.24 50.09 41.39
CA LYS A 209 4.70 51.39 40.95
C LYS A 209 4.01 52.20 42.05
N LEU A 210 3.75 51.58 43.20
CA LEU A 210 3.05 52.21 44.33
C LEU A 210 4.00 52.68 45.43
N ASN A 211 5.30 52.39 45.29
CA ASN A 211 6.39 52.79 46.17
C ASN A 211 7.25 53.83 45.47
#